data_AF-W4PEA6-F1
#
_entry.id   AF-W4PEA6-F1
#
_cell.length_a   1.000
_cell.length_b   1.000
_cell.length_c   1.000
_cell.angle_alpha   90.00
_cell.angle_beta   90.00
_cell.angle_gamma   90.00
#
_symmetry.space_group_name_H-M   'P 1'
#
loop_
_entity.id
_entity.type
_entity.pdbx_description
1 polymer ?
#
loop_
_entity_poly.entity_id
_entity_poly.type
_entity_poly.pdbx_seq_one_letter_code
_entity_poly.pdbx_strand_id
1 'polypeptide(L)'
;MKSKSITYLLLWSICSLFVFMQSCQETDDLKTDINRLKDRVAALEKATEGMNTSFASLQALIQANKTIIGVTPTKDGKGYSVELSDGTTVRVMNSESVAASVPVFSVDDEGYWMYKTASETDFRYLPGPDGEEKISAIPRTEAGTPILTPQLNVSSTGYWQVSYDGGTTFTTLKDADGQDIKAEGGKQGGTTVFSKVVYDEEKKTLSFTLAGTDPEQSYTFPVDDSFGLVIEGWNPDKIEEFAESEPFKEYNVRQTDIKEAMIQPLPGWNVRLTEEKLIVTPLPDVTKNKEETIKIVLTSSKNYIRIVSMSVKVLPSGVETPAWKQFKEKSDENVLLDFSYAGYMHGESAPAEMDEWIAKGYKVYDVTKYGAIPNDGQPDREAFMKVLAEIAGKPENIKKRITA
;
A
#
# COMPACT_ATOMS: atom_id res chain seq x y z
N MET A 1 38.10 74.49 -38.01
CA MET A 1 37.20 74.62 -36.85
C MET A 1 35.89 73.91 -37.19
N LYS A 2 35.29 73.21 -36.20
CA LYS A 2 34.18 72.22 -36.30
C LYS A 2 34.65 70.86 -36.85
N SER A 3 34.30 69.70 -36.30
CA SER A 3 33.53 69.31 -35.10
C SER A 3 33.79 67.81 -34.88
N LYS A 4 34.12 67.36 -33.67
CA LYS A 4 33.95 65.96 -33.23
C LYS A 4 33.15 66.03 -31.94
N SER A 5 31.81 66.02 -32.03
CA SER A 5 30.93 64.84 -32.05
C SER A 5 31.13 63.96 -30.81
N ILE A 6 30.25 64.17 -29.84
CA ILE A 6 29.44 63.30 -28.94
C ILE A 6 29.74 61.77 -28.85
N THR A 7 30.77 61.20 -29.48
CA THR A 7 31.03 59.75 -29.46
C THR A 7 31.73 59.23 -28.20
N TYR A 8 32.23 60.09 -27.31
CA TYR A 8 32.98 59.65 -26.11
C TYR A 8 32.15 59.54 -24.83
N LEU A 9 30.90 60.04 -24.81
CA LEU A 9 30.03 60.00 -23.64
C LEU A 9 29.03 58.82 -23.64
N LEU A 10 28.91 58.13 -24.77
CA LEU A 10 28.10 56.91 -24.93
C LEU A 10 28.88 55.62 -24.67
N LEU A 11 30.22 55.68 -24.61
CA LEU A 11 31.06 54.49 -24.46
C LEU A 11 31.28 54.05 -22.99
N TRP A 12 30.97 54.92 -22.02
CA TRP A 12 31.09 54.61 -20.59
C TRP A 12 29.77 54.24 -19.90
N SER A 13 28.62 54.46 -20.56
CA SER A 13 27.31 54.06 -20.03
C SER A 13 26.83 52.69 -20.54
N ILE A 14 27.54 52.07 -21.48
CA ILE A 14 27.21 50.75 -22.05
C ILE A 14 28.03 49.62 -21.37
N CYS A 15 29.15 49.94 -20.69
CA CYS A 15 29.97 48.94 -20.01
C CYS A 15 29.44 48.50 -18.62
N SER A 16 28.41 49.15 -18.09
CA SER A 16 27.78 48.81 -16.80
C SER A 16 26.42 48.10 -16.94
N LEU A 17 25.97 47.84 -18.18
CA LEU A 17 24.71 47.12 -18.47
C LEU A 17 24.92 45.72 -19.05
N PHE A 18 26.17 45.28 -19.24
CA PHE A 18 26.51 43.94 -19.76
C PHE A 18 26.92 42.92 -18.68
N VAL A 19 26.74 43.23 -17.39
CA VAL A 19 27.06 42.31 -16.28
C VAL A 19 25.83 41.53 -15.76
N PHE A 20 24.61 41.83 -16.24
CA PHE A 20 23.40 41.15 -15.77
C PHE A 20 22.91 39.98 -16.65
N MET A 21 23.66 39.57 -17.69
CA MET A 21 23.28 38.45 -18.58
C MET A 21 24.25 37.27 -18.59
N GLN A 22 24.98 37.04 -17.50
CA GLN A 22 25.65 35.76 -17.20
C GLN A 22 25.14 35.09 -15.90
N SER A 23 24.08 35.61 -15.29
CA SER A 23 23.50 35.07 -14.05
C SER A 23 22.35 34.06 -14.27
N CYS A 24 22.04 33.68 -15.51
CA CYS A 24 20.92 32.79 -15.82
C CYS A 24 21.33 31.47 -16.49
N GLN A 25 22.57 31.00 -16.29
CA GLN A 25 22.98 29.63 -16.69
C GLN A 25 23.31 28.71 -15.52
N GLU A 26 23.63 29.24 -14.33
CA GLU A 26 23.94 28.39 -13.17
C GLU A 26 22.73 27.90 -12.38
N THR A 27 21.53 28.46 -12.59
CA THR A 27 20.34 28.01 -11.85
C THR A 27 19.85 26.64 -12.31
N ASP A 28 20.08 26.26 -13.57
CA ASP A 28 19.61 24.99 -14.11
C ASP A 28 20.58 23.85 -13.76
N ASP A 29 21.88 24.14 -13.69
CA ASP A 29 22.89 23.20 -13.18
C ASP A 29 22.67 22.92 -11.69
N LEU A 30 22.37 23.96 -10.89
CA LEU A 30 22.02 23.80 -9.47
C LEU A 30 20.74 22.98 -9.27
N LYS A 31 19.69 23.20 -10.07
CA LYS A 31 18.48 22.36 -10.01
C LYS A 31 18.78 20.90 -10.34
N THR A 32 19.64 20.67 -11.32
CA THR A 32 20.04 19.32 -11.74
C THR A 32 20.82 18.61 -10.64
N ASP A 33 21.76 19.30 -10.00
CA ASP A 33 22.53 18.77 -8.87
C ASP A 33 21.66 18.52 -7.64
N ILE A 34 20.72 19.43 -7.34
CA ILE A 34 19.74 19.25 -6.25
C ILE A 34 18.88 18.01 -6.50
N ASN A 35 18.36 17.84 -7.73
CA ASN A 35 17.54 16.69 -8.07
C ASN A 35 18.35 15.39 -7.97
N ARG A 36 19.59 15.38 -8.47
CA ARG A 36 20.50 14.23 -8.34
C ARG A 36 20.80 13.89 -6.88
N LEU A 37 21.00 14.90 -6.03
CA LEU A 37 21.23 14.69 -4.61
C LEU A 37 19.98 14.12 -3.93
N LYS A 38 18.80 14.65 -4.26
CA LYS A 38 17.51 14.14 -3.77
C LYS A 38 17.30 12.68 -4.13
N ASP A 39 17.57 12.30 -5.38
CA ASP A 39 17.44 10.91 -5.84
C ASP A 39 18.42 9.97 -5.13
N ARG A 40 19.65 10.43 -4.89
CA ARG A 40 20.66 9.68 -4.13
C ARG A 40 20.27 9.52 -2.66
N VAL A 41 19.75 10.56 -2.03
CA VAL A 41 19.26 10.50 -0.65
C VAL A 41 18.12 9.48 -0.56
N ALA A 42 17.13 9.56 -1.45
CA ALA A 42 16.04 8.59 -1.49
C ALA A 42 16.53 7.15 -1.71
N ALA A 43 17.54 6.95 -2.56
CA ALA A 43 18.15 5.64 -2.78
C ALA A 43 18.87 5.10 -1.52
N LEU A 44 19.58 5.95 -0.77
CA LEU A 44 20.27 5.58 0.46
C LEU A 44 19.30 5.33 1.61
N GLU A 45 18.24 6.13 1.73
CA GLU A 45 17.15 5.91 2.70
C GLU A 45 16.49 4.55 2.46
N LYS A 46 16.13 4.26 1.20
CA LYS A 46 15.55 2.97 0.80
C LYS A 46 16.51 1.80 1.07
N ALA A 47 17.79 1.96 0.76
CA ALA A 47 18.80 0.93 1.01
C ALA A 47 18.93 0.65 2.51
N THR A 48 18.98 1.70 3.33
CA THR A 48 19.15 1.60 4.78
C THR A 48 17.90 0.97 5.42
N GLU A 49 16.71 1.43 5.06
CA GLU A 49 15.44 0.86 5.54
C GLU A 49 15.29 -0.61 5.16
N GLY A 50 15.54 -0.93 3.89
CA GLY A 50 15.47 -2.29 3.37
C GLY A 50 16.46 -3.22 4.07
N MET A 51 17.72 -2.79 4.21
CA MET A 51 18.76 -3.61 4.80
C MET A 51 18.50 -3.85 6.29
N ASN A 52 18.15 -2.81 7.04
CA ASN A 52 17.82 -2.91 8.46
C ASN A 52 16.60 -3.82 8.69
N THR A 53 15.58 -3.70 7.85
CA THR A 53 14.43 -4.62 7.86
C THR A 53 14.89 -6.05 7.59
N SER A 54 15.76 -6.26 6.60
CA SER A 54 16.24 -7.59 6.23
C SER A 54 17.13 -8.24 7.30
N PHE A 55 17.92 -7.46 8.04
CA PHE A 55 18.71 -7.93 9.18
C PHE A 55 17.81 -8.44 10.30
N ALA A 56 16.82 -7.65 10.70
CA ALA A 56 15.83 -8.05 11.70
C ALA A 56 15.05 -9.30 11.25
N SER A 57 14.62 -9.33 9.99
CA SER A 57 13.88 -10.47 9.42
C SER A 57 14.71 -11.75 9.35
N LEU A 58 15.94 -11.69 8.83
CA LEU A 58 16.82 -12.86 8.79
C LEU A 58 17.09 -13.39 10.20
N GLN A 59 17.44 -12.49 11.13
CA GLN A 59 17.70 -12.85 12.52
C GLN A 59 16.48 -13.46 13.21
N ALA A 60 15.26 -13.04 12.89
CA ALA A 60 14.04 -13.63 13.42
C ALA A 60 13.71 -14.99 12.80
N LEU A 61 14.02 -15.19 11.51
CA LEU A 61 13.74 -16.44 10.78
C LEU A 61 14.70 -17.57 11.14
N ILE A 62 15.97 -17.25 11.41
CA ILE A 62 16.99 -18.27 11.76
C ILE A 62 16.92 -18.69 13.24
N GLN A 63 15.99 -18.17 14.03
CA GLN A 63 15.81 -18.59 15.43
C GLN A 63 15.14 -19.96 15.45
N ALA A 64 15.86 -20.97 15.95
CA ALA A 64 15.45 -22.37 15.89
C ALA A 64 14.14 -22.69 16.64
N ASN A 65 13.66 -21.80 17.52
CA ASN A 65 12.46 -22.01 18.33
C ASN A 65 11.19 -21.37 17.75
N LYS A 66 11.24 -20.79 16.53
CA LYS A 66 10.09 -20.17 15.89
C LYS A 66 9.65 -20.96 14.66
N THR A 67 8.34 -21.17 14.54
CA THR A 67 7.72 -21.79 13.37
C THR A 67 7.01 -20.72 12.55
N ILE A 68 7.10 -20.80 11.22
CA ILE A 68 6.31 -19.92 10.34
C ILE A 68 4.88 -20.44 10.32
N ILE A 69 3.92 -19.59 10.67
CA ILE A 69 2.50 -19.94 10.74
C ILE A 69 1.65 -19.23 9.68
N GLY A 70 2.23 -18.26 8.96
CA GLY A 70 1.52 -17.51 7.92
C GLY A 70 2.51 -16.84 6.98
N VAL A 71 2.16 -16.82 5.70
CA VAL A 71 2.91 -16.11 4.66
C VAL A 71 1.91 -15.43 3.76
N THR A 72 2.00 -14.10 3.64
CA THR A 72 1.11 -13.30 2.78
C THR A 72 1.95 -12.40 1.90
N PRO A 73 1.70 -12.33 0.57
CA PRO A 73 2.37 -11.37 -0.28
C PRO A 73 2.17 -9.94 0.22
N THR A 74 3.22 -9.14 0.15
CA THR A 74 3.14 -7.70 0.45
C THR A 74 2.34 -6.95 -0.61
N LYS A 75 1.73 -5.82 -0.25
CA LYS A 75 0.89 -5.01 -1.15
C LYS A 75 1.60 -4.56 -2.44
N ASP A 76 2.90 -4.31 -2.36
CA ASP A 76 3.72 -3.92 -3.49
C ASP A 76 4.17 -5.12 -4.35
N GLY A 77 3.88 -6.35 -3.91
CA GLY A 77 4.25 -7.59 -4.58
C GLY A 77 5.76 -7.89 -4.53
N LYS A 78 6.53 -7.18 -3.70
CA LYS A 78 8.00 -7.27 -3.71
C LYS A 78 8.58 -8.22 -2.67
N GLY A 79 7.73 -8.79 -1.82
CA GLY A 79 8.13 -9.72 -0.78
C GLY A 79 6.93 -10.30 -0.05
N TYR A 80 7.18 -10.82 1.15
CA TYR A 80 6.18 -11.47 1.99
C TYR A 80 6.17 -10.88 3.39
N SER A 81 4.97 -10.79 3.96
CA SER A 81 4.74 -10.68 5.38
C SER A 81 4.70 -12.10 5.95
N VAL A 82 5.56 -12.38 6.92
CA VAL A 82 5.74 -13.72 7.50
C VAL A 82 5.39 -13.66 8.98
N GLU A 83 4.39 -14.44 9.37
CA GLU A 83 3.94 -14.59 10.76
C GLU A 83 4.69 -15.75 11.42
N LEU A 84 5.23 -15.50 12.60
CA LEU A 84 5.95 -16.47 13.42
C LEU A 84 5.08 -16.93 14.59
N SER A 85 5.37 -18.12 15.09
CA SER A 85 4.61 -18.80 16.15
C SER A 85 4.60 -18.08 17.50
N ASP A 86 5.43 -17.06 17.70
CA ASP A 86 5.43 -16.19 18.89
C ASP A 86 4.53 -14.96 18.74
N GLY A 87 3.80 -14.85 17.62
CA GLY A 87 2.93 -13.71 17.32
C GLY A 87 3.65 -12.54 16.67
N THR A 88 4.97 -12.64 16.44
CA THR A 88 5.71 -11.62 15.70
C THR A 88 5.48 -11.74 14.19
N THR A 89 5.56 -10.62 13.49
CA THR A 89 5.46 -10.57 12.02
C THR A 89 6.68 -9.85 11.48
N VAL A 90 7.33 -10.46 10.49
CA VAL A 90 8.53 -9.93 9.84
C VAL A 90 8.31 -9.75 8.34
N ARG A 91 9.00 -8.79 7.74
CA ARG A 91 8.91 -8.50 6.30
C ARG A 91 10.13 -9.05 5.58
N VAL A 92 9.91 -9.96 4.65
CA VAL A 92 10.98 -10.61 3.88
C VAL A 92 10.87 -10.12 2.45
N MET A 93 11.76 -9.21 2.06
CA MET A 93 11.72 -8.51 0.77
C MET A 93 12.75 -9.08 -0.19
N ASN A 94 12.39 -9.17 -1.48
CA ASN A 94 13.37 -9.41 -2.54
C ASN A 94 14.27 -8.18 -2.72
N SER A 95 15.49 -8.42 -3.21
CA SER A 95 16.43 -7.34 -3.50
C SER A 95 15.92 -6.44 -4.61
N GLU A 96 15.86 -5.15 -4.31
CA GLU A 96 15.70 -4.12 -5.31
C GLU A 96 17.05 -3.51 -5.62
N SER A 97 17.21 -3.18 -6.89
CA SER A 97 18.35 -2.42 -7.36
C SER A 97 18.14 -0.94 -7.05
N VAL A 98 19.12 -0.31 -6.42
CA VAL A 98 19.14 1.13 -6.13
C VAL A 98 20.37 1.81 -6.71
N ALA A 99 20.22 3.06 -7.14
CA ALA A 99 21.30 3.88 -7.70
C ALA A 99 22.25 4.43 -6.61
N ALA A 100 22.69 3.56 -5.70
CA ALA A 100 23.59 3.85 -4.59
C ALA A 100 24.62 2.72 -4.44
N SER A 101 25.82 3.05 -3.96
CA SER A 101 26.86 2.07 -3.63
C SER A 101 26.56 1.47 -2.27
N VAL A 102 25.84 0.34 -2.24
CA VAL A 102 25.47 -0.37 -1.01
C VAL A 102 26.38 -1.59 -0.84
N PRO A 103 27.01 -1.78 0.33
CA PRO A 103 27.74 -3.01 0.63
C PRO A 103 26.81 -4.21 0.58
N VAL A 104 27.34 -5.35 0.17
CA VAL A 104 26.62 -6.62 0.22
C VAL A 104 26.81 -7.21 1.61
N PHE A 105 25.71 -7.59 2.25
CA PHE A 105 25.71 -8.22 3.57
C PHE A 105 25.14 -9.63 3.48
N SER A 106 25.66 -10.52 4.32
CA SER A 106 25.24 -11.91 4.42
C SER A 106 25.62 -12.48 5.79
N VAL A 107 25.41 -13.78 5.98
CA VAL A 107 25.81 -14.56 7.15
C VAL A 107 26.61 -15.76 6.68
N ASP A 108 27.70 -16.11 7.37
CA ASP A 108 28.49 -17.31 7.06
C ASP A 108 27.79 -18.60 7.50
N ASP A 109 28.45 -19.74 7.30
CA ASP A 109 27.96 -21.07 7.70
C ASP A 109 27.93 -21.28 9.23
N GLU A 110 28.79 -20.58 9.97
CA GLU A 110 28.80 -20.55 11.43
C GLU A 110 27.77 -19.58 12.05
N GLY A 111 27.08 -18.77 11.24
CA GLY A 111 26.05 -17.85 11.70
C GLY A 111 26.58 -16.48 12.15
N TYR A 112 27.67 -15.98 11.58
CA TYR A 112 28.23 -14.64 11.82
C TYR A 112 27.94 -13.69 10.67
N TRP A 113 27.64 -12.45 11.01
CA TRP A 113 27.42 -11.38 10.03
C TRP A 113 28.70 -11.07 9.27
N MET A 114 28.57 -10.95 7.96
CA MET A 114 29.66 -10.62 7.07
C MET A 114 29.23 -9.60 6.02
N TYR A 115 30.18 -8.82 5.52
CA TYR A 115 29.94 -7.82 4.49
C TYR A 115 31.10 -7.71 3.49
N LYS A 116 30.83 -7.10 2.34
CA LYS A 116 31.85 -6.72 1.36
C LYS A 116 31.39 -5.53 0.52
N THR A 117 32.33 -4.77 -0.01
CA THR A 117 31.98 -3.75 -1.02
C THR A 117 31.64 -4.41 -2.35
N ALA A 118 30.92 -3.72 -3.23
CA ALA A 118 30.54 -4.27 -4.54
C ALA A 118 31.75 -4.56 -5.47
N SER A 119 32.92 -3.99 -5.16
CA SER A 119 34.19 -4.24 -5.87
C SER A 119 34.99 -5.40 -5.30
N GLU A 120 34.65 -5.87 -4.09
CA GLU A 120 35.38 -6.93 -3.40
C GLU A 120 34.84 -8.32 -3.75
N THR A 121 35.73 -9.30 -3.78
CA THR A 121 35.38 -10.71 -3.97
C THR A 121 35.03 -11.35 -2.63
N ASP A 122 35.92 -11.18 -1.65
CA ASP A 122 35.86 -11.86 -0.36
C ASP A 122 35.06 -11.06 0.68
N PHE A 123 34.32 -11.79 1.51
CA PHE A 123 33.64 -11.23 2.66
C PHE A 123 34.59 -11.01 3.84
N ARG A 124 34.27 -10.02 4.66
CA ARG A 124 34.85 -9.82 5.99
C ARG A 124 33.78 -9.85 7.05
N TYR A 125 34.18 -10.14 8.29
CA TYR A 125 33.26 -10.10 9.41
C TYR A 125 32.83 -8.69 9.77
N LEU A 126 31.57 -8.56 10.14
CA LEU A 126 31.02 -7.32 10.67
C LEU A 126 31.58 -7.12 12.09
N PRO A 127 32.28 -6.00 12.37
CA PRO A 127 32.88 -5.76 13.68
C PRO A 127 31.78 -5.49 14.70
N GLY A 128 31.86 -6.11 15.87
CA GLY A 128 30.92 -5.89 16.98
C GLY A 128 31.28 -4.68 17.85
N PRO A 129 30.51 -4.41 18.92
CA PRO A 129 30.85 -3.38 19.89
C PRO A 129 32.15 -3.72 20.64
N ASP A 130 32.76 -2.72 21.27
CA ASP A 130 33.91 -2.88 22.17
C ASP A 130 35.12 -3.65 21.58
N GLY A 131 35.26 -3.68 20.25
CA GLY A 131 36.38 -4.32 19.57
C GLY A 131 36.18 -5.80 19.26
N GLU A 132 34.95 -6.33 19.37
CA GLU A 132 34.63 -7.68 18.91
C GLU A 132 34.92 -7.85 17.41
N GLU A 133 35.66 -8.90 17.05
CA GLU A 133 36.08 -9.15 15.65
C GLU A 133 34.94 -9.66 14.76
N LYS A 134 33.93 -10.34 15.33
CA LYS A 134 32.78 -10.86 14.60
C LYS A 134 31.55 -10.96 15.50
N ILE A 135 30.38 -10.69 14.92
CA ILE A 135 29.09 -10.71 15.62
C ILE A 135 28.14 -11.76 15.05
N SER A 136 27.44 -12.49 15.93
CA SER A 136 26.56 -13.59 15.53
C SER A 136 25.18 -13.10 15.09
N ALA A 137 24.67 -13.64 13.99
CA ALA A 137 23.29 -13.48 13.54
C ALA A 137 22.33 -14.38 14.34
N ILE A 138 22.79 -15.54 14.79
CA ILE A 138 21.99 -16.47 15.59
C ILE A 138 21.97 -15.98 17.05
N PRO A 139 20.79 -15.89 17.70
CA PRO A 139 20.71 -15.56 19.11
C PRO A 139 21.49 -16.58 19.96
N ARG A 140 22.49 -16.10 20.73
CA ARG A 140 23.17 -16.94 21.73
C ARG A 140 22.30 -16.99 22.99
N THR A 141 21.99 -18.21 23.45
CA THR A 141 21.11 -18.45 24.61
C THR A 141 21.84 -18.48 25.95
N GLU A 142 23.17 -18.31 25.95
CA GLU A 142 23.93 -18.23 27.20
C GLU A 142 23.96 -16.80 27.75
N ALA A 143 23.79 -16.69 29.07
CA ALA A 143 23.70 -15.44 29.81
C ALA A 143 24.97 -14.60 29.67
N GLY A 144 24.94 -13.55 28.84
CA GLY A 144 25.98 -12.53 28.92
C GLY A 144 25.98 -11.49 27.82
N THR A 145 25.85 -11.88 26.55
CA THR A 145 25.98 -10.92 25.45
C THR A 145 24.59 -10.59 24.88
N PRO A 146 24.11 -9.34 24.99
CA PRO A 146 22.84 -8.95 24.40
C PRO A 146 22.84 -9.21 22.89
N ILE A 147 21.67 -9.58 22.36
CA ILE A 147 21.42 -9.69 20.93
C ILE A 147 21.53 -8.29 20.34
N LEU A 148 22.41 -8.09 19.36
CA LEU A 148 22.52 -6.82 18.66
C LEU A 148 22.18 -7.04 17.19
N THR A 149 20.94 -6.77 16.81
CA THR A 149 20.58 -6.66 15.41
C THR A 149 21.36 -5.47 14.83
N PRO A 150 22.23 -5.67 13.81
CA PRO A 150 22.93 -4.56 13.22
C PRO A 150 21.94 -3.54 12.67
N GLN A 151 22.28 -2.26 12.77
CA GLN A 151 21.53 -1.17 12.17
C GLN A 151 22.48 -0.30 11.36
N LEU A 152 22.29 -0.29 10.04
CA LEU A 152 23.03 0.57 9.14
C LEU A 152 22.49 1.99 9.16
N ASN A 153 23.41 2.90 8.84
CA ASN A 153 23.13 4.27 8.50
C ASN A 153 24.24 4.81 7.58
N VAL A 154 24.01 5.97 6.99
CA VAL A 154 25.02 6.77 6.30
C VAL A 154 25.30 8.01 7.14
N SER A 155 26.56 8.26 7.46
CA SER A 155 26.98 9.44 8.23
C SER A 155 26.66 10.73 7.47
N SER A 156 26.64 11.86 8.18
CA SER A 156 26.52 13.19 7.57
C SER A 156 27.68 13.53 6.61
N THR A 157 28.78 12.78 6.69
CA THR A 157 29.95 12.89 5.82
C THR A 157 29.94 11.89 4.65
N GLY A 158 28.88 11.08 4.52
CA GLY A 158 28.66 10.19 3.38
C GLY A 158 29.31 8.82 3.48
N TYR A 159 29.55 8.29 4.68
CA TYR A 159 30.18 6.99 4.90
C TYR A 159 29.21 6.00 5.55
N TRP A 160 29.30 4.73 5.18
CA TRP A 160 28.51 3.66 5.79
C TRP A 160 28.95 3.41 7.23
N GLN A 161 27.98 3.31 8.13
CA GLN A 161 28.21 3.01 9.53
C GLN A 161 27.23 1.94 10.01
N VAL A 162 27.64 1.20 11.03
CA VAL A 162 26.81 0.20 11.70
C VAL A 162 26.67 0.55 13.17
N SER A 163 25.47 0.33 13.69
CA SER A 163 25.10 0.48 15.08
C SER A 163 24.60 -0.86 15.61
N TYR A 164 24.72 -1.04 16.92
CA TYR A 164 24.27 -2.21 17.65
C TYR A 164 23.35 -1.88 18.82
N ASP A 165 23.20 -0.60 19.17
CA ASP A 165 22.49 -0.11 20.35
C ASP A 165 21.25 0.73 19.97
N GLY A 166 20.55 0.30 18.91
CA GLY A 166 19.35 0.96 18.41
C GLY A 166 19.59 2.31 17.73
N GLY A 167 20.82 2.55 17.25
CA GLY A 167 21.19 3.77 16.53
C GLY A 167 21.75 4.87 17.45
N THR A 168 22.23 4.51 18.65
CA THR A 168 22.78 5.49 19.60
C THR A 168 24.24 5.76 19.30
N THR A 169 25.02 4.71 19.00
CA THR A 169 26.43 4.80 18.63
C THR A 169 26.68 4.08 17.31
N PHE A 170 27.60 4.63 16.51
CA PHE A 170 27.89 4.16 15.16
C PHE A 170 29.38 3.96 14.96
N THR A 171 29.74 2.83 14.37
CA THR A 171 31.09 2.48 13.93
C THR A 171 31.14 2.54 12.40
N THR A 172 32.08 3.31 11.86
CA THR A 172 32.27 3.41 10.40
C THR A 172 32.81 2.10 9.83
N LEU A 173 32.18 1.60 8.76
CA LEU A 173 32.60 0.39 8.09
C LEU A 173 33.83 0.63 7.21
N LYS A 174 34.72 -0.37 7.16
CA LYS A 174 36.00 -0.29 6.45
C LYS A 174 36.12 -1.33 5.34
N ASP A 175 36.77 -0.95 4.26
CA ASP A 175 37.11 -1.81 3.11
C ASP A 175 38.37 -2.64 3.34
N ALA A 176 38.81 -3.42 2.34
CA ALA A 176 39.94 -4.37 2.44
C ALA A 176 41.25 -3.68 2.87
N ASP A 177 41.40 -2.41 2.51
CA ASP A 177 42.59 -1.61 2.75
C ASP A 177 42.47 -0.80 4.04
N GLY A 178 41.39 -0.96 4.81
CA GLY A 178 41.12 -0.24 6.06
C GLY A 178 40.55 1.17 5.85
N GLN A 179 40.19 1.53 4.62
CA GLN A 179 39.60 2.83 4.28
C GLN A 179 38.10 2.84 4.57
N ASP A 180 37.55 4.00 4.91
CA ASP A 180 36.14 4.15 5.20
C ASP A 180 35.28 4.00 3.93
N ILE A 181 34.22 3.18 4.01
CA ILE A 181 33.38 2.89 2.84
C ILE A 181 32.44 4.06 2.57
N LYS A 182 32.64 4.75 1.45
CA LYS A 182 31.75 5.83 0.99
C LYS A 182 30.44 5.28 0.43
N ALA A 183 29.35 5.96 0.75
CA ALA A 183 28.01 5.72 0.18
C ALA A 183 27.81 6.40 -1.19
N GLU A 184 28.87 6.98 -1.77
CA GLU A 184 28.85 7.70 -3.03
C GLU A 184 29.42 6.87 -4.17
N GLY A 185 28.89 7.05 -5.40
CA GLY A 185 29.49 6.52 -6.62
C GLY A 185 29.55 4.99 -6.65
N GLY A 186 28.56 4.34 -7.27
CA GLY A 186 28.56 2.88 -7.38
C GLY A 186 27.67 2.37 -8.49
N LYS A 187 27.91 1.10 -8.86
CA LYS A 187 26.93 0.28 -9.57
C LYS A 187 25.68 0.13 -8.70
N GLN A 188 24.59 -0.27 -9.35
CA GLN A 188 23.34 -0.54 -8.67
C GLN A 188 23.53 -1.54 -7.51
N GLY A 189 23.30 -1.08 -6.27
CA GLY A 189 23.41 -1.88 -5.04
C GLY A 189 22.07 -2.53 -4.67
N GLY A 190 22.13 -3.60 -3.87
CA GLY A 190 20.94 -4.29 -3.36
C GLY A 190 20.40 -3.67 -2.07
N THR A 191 19.11 -3.87 -1.80
CA THR A 191 18.42 -3.32 -0.61
C THR A 191 18.19 -4.33 0.51
N THR A 192 18.71 -5.56 0.41
CA THR A 192 18.46 -6.63 1.38
C THR A 192 19.54 -7.70 1.34
N VAL A 193 19.66 -8.47 2.43
CA VAL A 193 20.49 -9.69 2.52
C VAL A 193 19.95 -10.86 1.70
N PHE A 194 18.70 -10.77 1.20
CA PHE A 194 18.08 -11.83 0.41
C PHE A 194 18.25 -11.57 -1.09
N SER A 195 18.92 -12.47 -1.80
CA SER A 195 18.98 -12.43 -3.26
C SER A 195 17.70 -12.96 -3.91
N LYS A 196 17.00 -13.88 -3.22
CA LYS A 196 15.75 -14.48 -3.70
C LYS A 196 14.89 -14.93 -2.52
N VAL A 197 13.57 -14.72 -2.62
CA VAL A 197 12.57 -15.19 -1.65
C VAL A 197 11.40 -15.82 -2.40
N VAL A 198 11.03 -17.04 -2.05
CA VAL A 198 9.96 -17.81 -2.71
C VAL A 198 9.09 -18.50 -1.68
N TYR A 199 7.79 -18.32 -1.78
CA TYR A 199 6.80 -19.12 -1.08
C TYR A 199 6.19 -20.15 -2.03
N ASP A 200 6.32 -21.42 -1.71
CA ASP A 200 5.67 -22.53 -2.40
C ASP A 200 4.41 -22.92 -1.61
N GLU A 201 3.25 -22.52 -2.12
CA GLU A 201 1.96 -22.73 -1.46
C GLU A 201 1.52 -24.20 -1.48
N GLU A 202 1.92 -24.97 -2.50
CA GLU A 202 1.60 -26.40 -2.58
C GLU A 202 2.41 -27.20 -1.58
N LYS A 203 3.71 -26.90 -1.45
CA LYS A 203 4.60 -27.57 -0.50
C LYS A 203 4.56 -26.98 0.90
N LYS A 204 3.89 -25.83 1.08
CA LYS A 204 3.85 -25.06 2.33
C LYS A 204 5.26 -24.78 2.84
N THR A 205 6.12 -24.24 1.97
CA THR A 205 7.51 -23.91 2.32
C THR A 205 7.86 -22.50 1.90
N LEU A 206 8.50 -21.76 2.80
CA LEU A 206 9.17 -20.50 2.48
C LEU A 206 10.67 -20.74 2.33
N SER A 207 11.22 -20.38 1.18
CA SER A 207 12.65 -20.48 0.89
C SER A 207 13.25 -19.10 0.62
N PHE A 208 14.46 -18.87 1.13
CA PHE A 208 15.24 -17.69 0.78
C PHE A 208 16.70 -18.03 0.52
N THR A 209 17.32 -17.26 -0.35
CA THR A 209 18.73 -17.32 -0.71
C THR A 209 19.43 -16.06 -0.22
N LEU A 210 20.60 -16.20 0.40
CA LEU A 210 21.40 -15.06 0.83
C LEU A 210 22.15 -14.39 -0.33
N ALA A 211 22.51 -13.11 -0.16
CA ALA A 211 23.17 -12.33 -1.18
C ALA A 211 24.68 -12.55 -1.22
N GLY A 212 25.22 -12.76 -2.41
CA GLY A 212 26.65 -12.68 -2.70
C GLY A 212 27.54 -13.83 -2.19
N THR A 213 26.96 -14.86 -1.56
CA THR A 213 27.65 -16.06 -1.07
C THR A 213 28.03 -17.01 -2.21
N ASP A 214 29.22 -17.61 -2.15
CA ASP A 214 29.67 -18.69 -3.04
C ASP A 214 30.29 -19.83 -2.20
N PRO A 215 29.68 -21.03 -2.15
CA PRO A 215 28.46 -21.43 -2.86
C PRO A 215 27.20 -20.69 -2.37
N GLU A 216 26.15 -20.73 -3.19
CA GLU A 216 24.86 -20.12 -2.86
C GLU A 216 24.26 -20.74 -1.57
N GLN A 217 24.02 -19.91 -0.55
CA GLN A 217 23.43 -20.35 0.70
C GLN A 217 21.92 -20.11 0.72
N SER A 218 21.17 -21.21 0.80
CA SER A 218 19.70 -21.19 0.80
C SER A 218 19.14 -21.84 2.04
N TYR A 219 18.04 -21.29 2.55
CA TYR A 219 17.29 -21.80 3.69
C TYR A 219 15.86 -22.08 3.27
N THR A 220 15.28 -23.15 3.82
CA THR A 220 13.89 -23.54 3.55
C THR A 220 13.20 -23.90 4.85
N PHE A 221 12.06 -23.27 5.10
CA PHE A 221 11.30 -23.41 6.33
C PHE A 221 9.90 -23.93 5.99
N PRO A 222 9.38 -24.92 6.75
CA PRO A 222 7.99 -25.33 6.63
C PRO A 222 7.07 -24.23 7.18
N VAL A 223 5.88 -24.12 6.58
CA VAL A 223 4.79 -23.23 7.00
C VAL A 223 3.69 -24.09 7.59
N ASP A 224 3.38 -23.88 8.87
CA ASP A 224 2.27 -24.53 9.57
C ASP A 224 1.05 -23.60 9.59
N ASP A 225 0.23 -23.66 8.54
CA ASP A 225 -1.00 -22.86 8.39
C ASP A 225 -2.24 -23.53 9.01
N SER A 226 -2.06 -24.55 9.85
CA SER A 226 -3.16 -25.30 10.49
C SER A 226 -3.87 -24.55 11.63
N PHE A 227 -3.45 -23.33 11.94
CA PHE A 227 -3.97 -22.51 13.03
C PHE A 227 -4.34 -21.11 12.55
N GLY A 228 -5.58 -20.68 12.78
CA GLY A 228 -5.99 -19.33 12.43
C GLY A 228 -7.49 -19.03 12.56
N LEU A 229 -7.82 -17.75 12.37
CA LEU A 229 -9.16 -17.21 12.32
C LEU A 229 -9.39 -16.64 10.92
N VAL A 230 -10.38 -17.17 10.22
CA VAL A 230 -10.84 -16.63 8.93
C VAL A 230 -12.10 -15.83 9.19
N ILE A 231 -12.09 -14.54 8.83
CA ILE A 231 -13.26 -13.65 8.92
C ILE A 231 -13.81 -13.48 7.50
N GLU A 232 -15.04 -13.94 7.26
CA GLU A 232 -15.62 -13.96 5.92
C GLU A 232 -15.99 -12.55 5.45
N GLY A 233 -15.63 -12.23 4.20
CA GLY A 233 -15.94 -10.93 3.58
C GLY A 233 -15.11 -9.74 4.12
N TRP A 234 -14.26 -9.97 5.13
CA TRP A 234 -13.36 -8.96 5.64
C TRP A 234 -12.10 -8.83 4.77
N ASN A 235 -11.67 -7.60 4.52
CA ASN A 235 -10.41 -7.30 3.86
C ASN A 235 -9.46 -6.62 4.85
N PRO A 236 -8.34 -7.26 5.25
CA PRO A 236 -7.39 -6.71 6.22
C PRO A 236 -6.68 -5.43 5.73
N ASP A 237 -6.70 -5.16 4.42
CA ASP A 237 -6.08 -3.98 3.83
C ASP A 237 -6.98 -2.74 3.81
N LYS A 238 -8.24 -2.89 4.21
CA LYS A 238 -9.24 -1.82 4.24
C LYS A 238 -9.64 -1.48 5.66
N ILE A 239 -9.97 -0.21 5.85
CA ILE A 239 -10.57 0.27 7.09
C ILE A 239 -12.04 -0.11 7.07
N GLU A 240 -12.51 -0.74 8.13
CA GLU A 240 -13.92 -1.01 8.35
C GLU A 240 -14.61 0.25 8.88
N GLU A 241 -15.35 0.91 8.00
CA GLU A 241 -16.06 2.14 8.31
C GLU A 241 -17.46 1.87 8.86
N PHE A 242 -17.79 2.46 10.02
CA PHE A 242 -19.10 2.39 10.65
C PHE A 242 -19.83 3.72 10.45
N ALA A 243 -21.09 3.68 10.02
CA ALA A 243 -21.91 4.87 10.07
C ALA A 243 -22.22 5.26 11.52
N GLU A 244 -22.45 6.55 11.80
CA GLU A 244 -22.68 7.02 13.18
C GLU A 244 -23.86 6.32 13.88
N SER A 245 -24.89 5.95 13.13
CA SER A 245 -26.07 5.25 13.64
C SER A 245 -25.99 3.73 13.52
N GLU A 246 -24.89 3.18 13.01
CA GLU A 246 -24.72 1.74 12.82
C GLU A 246 -24.41 1.07 14.17
N PRO A 247 -25.29 0.20 14.68
CA PRO A 247 -25.17 -0.32 16.04
C PRO A 247 -24.05 -1.35 16.17
N PHE A 248 -23.79 -2.13 15.11
CA PHE A 248 -22.72 -3.13 15.05
C PHE A 248 -22.52 -3.61 13.61
N LYS A 249 -21.37 -4.24 13.37
CA LYS A 249 -21.13 -5.13 12.23
C LYS A 249 -20.89 -6.54 12.72
N GLU A 250 -21.40 -7.49 11.95
CA GLU A 250 -21.27 -8.91 12.23
C GLU A 250 -20.62 -9.60 11.04
N TYR A 251 -19.64 -10.45 11.35
CA TYR A 251 -18.91 -11.23 10.38
C TYR A 251 -19.00 -12.70 10.77
N ASN A 252 -19.27 -13.57 9.79
CA ASN A 252 -19.10 -15.00 10.00
C ASN A 252 -17.60 -15.31 10.12
N VAL A 253 -17.25 -16.25 10.99
CA VAL A 253 -15.87 -16.68 11.17
C VAL A 253 -15.73 -18.19 11.10
N ARG A 254 -14.55 -18.64 10.66
CA ARG A 254 -14.09 -20.01 10.84
C ARG A 254 -12.84 -20.02 11.70
N GLN A 255 -12.84 -20.88 12.72
CA GLN A 255 -11.77 -21.02 13.69
C GLN A 255 -11.11 -22.39 13.53
N THR A 256 -9.78 -22.42 13.44
CA THR A 256 -9.00 -23.64 13.32
C THR A 256 -7.91 -23.68 14.38
N ASP A 257 -7.91 -24.74 15.19
CA ASP A 257 -6.95 -24.97 16.30
C ASP A 257 -6.81 -23.78 17.28
N ILE A 258 -7.89 -23.02 17.52
CA ILE A 258 -7.89 -21.92 18.50
C ILE A 258 -8.28 -22.49 19.87
N LYS A 259 -7.33 -22.49 20.80
CA LYS A 259 -7.56 -22.89 22.20
C LYS A 259 -8.05 -21.72 23.04
N GLU A 260 -7.49 -20.53 22.80
CA GLU A 260 -7.83 -19.31 23.53
C GLU A 260 -7.80 -18.11 22.58
N ALA A 261 -8.72 -17.17 22.81
CA ALA A 261 -8.77 -15.90 22.11
C ALA A 261 -8.95 -14.76 23.12
N MET A 262 -8.05 -13.79 23.08
CA MET A 262 -8.07 -12.59 23.91
C MET A 262 -8.24 -11.36 23.02
N ILE A 263 -9.27 -10.59 23.29
CA ILE A 263 -9.50 -9.31 22.61
C ILE A 263 -8.84 -8.22 23.44
N GLN A 264 -7.92 -7.47 22.84
CA GLN A 264 -7.31 -6.33 23.52
C GLN A 264 -8.37 -5.22 23.70
N PRO A 265 -8.60 -4.72 24.93
CA PRO A 265 -9.57 -3.66 25.16
C PRO A 265 -9.23 -2.41 24.34
N LEU A 266 -10.21 -1.89 23.61
CA LEU A 266 -10.10 -0.66 22.84
C LEU A 266 -11.20 0.31 23.34
N PRO A 267 -10.84 1.46 23.94
CA PRO A 267 -11.81 2.42 24.44
C PRO A 267 -12.81 2.85 23.36
N GLY A 268 -14.10 2.91 23.70
CA GLY A 268 -15.15 3.23 22.74
C GLY A 268 -15.58 2.09 21.81
N TRP A 269 -15.01 0.88 21.96
CA TRP A 269 -15.38 -0.28 21.15
C TRP A 269 -15.68 -1.49 22.02
N ASN A 270 -16.74 -2.23 21.67
CA ASN A 270 -17.02 -3.55 22.20
C ASN A 270 -16.87 -4.57 21.08
N VAL A 271 -16.03 -5.57 21.30
CA VAL A 271 -15.75 -6.61 20.31
C VAL A 271 -15.99 -7.95 20.98
N ARG A 272 -16.75 -8.81 20.30
CA ARG A 272 -17.08 -10.15 20.81
C ARG A 272 -16.83 -11.18 19.72
N LEU A 273 -15.99 -12.16 20.04
CA LEU A 273 -15.78 -13.35 19.24
C LEU A 273 -16.55 -14.52 19.85
N THR A 274 -17.43 -15.13 19.06
CA THR A 274 -18.11 -16.40 19.38
C THR A 274 -17.53 -17.51 18.50
N GLU A 275 -18.06 -18.73 18.60
CA GLU A 275 -17.61 -19.86 17.76
C GLU A 275 -17.74 -19.57 16.25
N GLU A 276 -18.84 -18.94 15.85
CA GLU A 276 -19.19 -18.72 14.44
C GLU A 276 -19.18 -17.25 14.00
N LYS A 277 -19.10 -16.29 14.93
CA LYS A 277 -19.26 -14.86 14.62
C LYS A 277 -18.25 -13.97 15.31
N LEU A 278 -17.80 -12.93 14.61
CA LEU A 278 -17.15 -11.75 15.16
C LEU A 278 -18.14 -10.59 15.10
N ILE A 279 -18.41 -9.97 16.24
CA ILE A 279 -19.31 -8.82 16.35
C ILE A 279 -18.49 -7.63 16.84
N VAL A 280 -18.53 -6.54 16.07
CA VAL A 280 -17.84 -5.28 16.37
C VAL A 280 -18.89 -4.20 16.57
N THR A 281 -18.89 -3.57 17.74
CA THR A 281 -19.88 -2.58 18.16
C THR A 281 -19.18 -1.29 18.59
N PRO A 282 -19.38 -0.17 17.88
CA PRO A 282 -18.97 1.14 18.39
C PRO A 282 -19.83 1.52 19.61
N LEU A 283 -19.20 2.02 20.66
CA LEU A 283 -19.87 2.53 21.85
C LEU A 283 -20.15 4.05 21.72
N PRO A 284 -21.07 4.62 22.51
CA PRO A 284 -21.42 6.05 22.39
C PRO A 284 -20.26 7.03 22.58
N ASP A 285 -19.21 6.62 23.28
CA ASP A 285 -18.00 7.39 23.57
C ASP A 285 -16.87 7.19 22.52
N VAL A 286 -17.13 6.42 21.47
CA VAL A 286 -16.17 6.18 20.39
C VAL A 286 -15.69 7.48 19.74
N THR A 287 -14.39 7.56 19.44
CA THR A 287 -13.84 8.74 18.77
C THR A 287 -14.16 8.69 17.28
N LYS A 288 -14.91 9.68 16.79
CA LYS A 288 -15.30 9.78 15.37
C LYS A 288 -14.14 10.27 14.50
N ASN A 289 -14.17 9.86 13.23
CA ASN A 289 -13.18 10.18 12.19
C ASN A 289 -11.74 9.82 12.55
N LYS A 290 -11.54 8.87 13.47
CA LYS A 290 -10.22 8.38 13.87
C LYS A 290 -10.10 6.92 13.43
N GLU A 291 -9.01 6.60 12.75
CA GLU A 291 -8.64 5.21 12.48
C GLU A 291 -8.08 4.60 13.76
N GLU A 292 -8.64 3.48 14.17
CA GLU A 292 -8.25 2.73 15.36
C GLU A 292 -8.10 1.24 14.98
N THR A 293 -7.36 0.47 15.78
CA THR A 293 -7.06 -0.93 15.46
C THR A 293 -7.52 -1.84 16.58
N ILE A 294 -8.46 -2.73 16.25
CA ILE A 294 -8.85 -3.85 17.11
C ILE A 294 -7.79 -4.95 16.97
N LYS A 295 -7.34 -5.51 18.09
CA LYS A 295 -6.36 -6.61 18.12
C LYS A 295 -6.94 -7.81 18.84
N ILE A 296 -6.97 -8.94 18.14
CA ILE A 296 -7.42 -10.23 18.66
C ILE A 296 -6.21 -11.15 18.71
N VAL A 297 -5.78 -11.49 19.93
CA VAL A 297 -4.66 -12.40 20.18
C VAL A 297 -5.22 -13.81 20.30
N LEU A 298 -4.78 -14.68 19.41
CA LEU A 298 -5.20 -16.08 19.33
C LEU A 298 -4.05 -16.95 19.83
N THR A 299 -4.36 -18.01 20.59
CA THR A 299 -3.39 -19.00 21.05
C THR A 299 -3.84 -20.40 20.63
N SER A 300 -2.95 -21.16 20.00
CA SER A 300 -3.21 -22.51 19.52
C SER A 300 -3.01 -23.58 20.58
N SER A 301 -3.39 -24.83 20.28
CA SER A 301 -3.08 -25.98 21.15
C SER A 301 -1.57 -26.25 21.29
N LYS A 302 -0.78 -25.86 20.29
CA LYS A 302 0.69 -25.90 20.28
C LYS A 302 1.34 -24.67 20.93
N ASN A 303 0.56 -23.77 21.53
CA ASN A 303 0.98 -22.46 22.04
C ASN A 303 1.52 -21.51 20.96
N TYR A 304 1.08 -21.66 19.70
CA TYR A 304 1.36 -20.66 18.68
C TYR A 304 0.48 -19.44 18.92
N ILE A 305 1.04 -18.26 18.72
CA ILE A 305 0.35 -16.99 18.88
C ILE A 305 0.13 -16.38 17.49
N ARG A 306 -1.09 -15.91 17.22
CA ARG A 306 -1.43 -15.12 16.03
C ARG A 306 -2.19 -13.88 16.47
N ILE A 307 -1.86 -12.72 15.89
CA ILE A 307 -2.53 -11.46 16.20
C ILE A 307 -3.30 -11.00 14.97
N VAL A 308 -4.63 -11.09 15.02
CA VAL A 308 -5.51 -10.54 13.99
C VAL A 308 -5.77 -9.07 14.29
N SER A 309 -5.41 -8.20 13.35
CA SER A 309 -5.56 -6.75 13.49
C SER A 309 -6.58 -6.22 12.49
N MET A 310 -7.62 -5.54 12.97
CA MET A 310 -8.68 -4.95 12.15
C MET A 310 -8.70 -3.44 12.33
N SER A 311 -8.44 -2.69 11.26
CA SER A 311 -8.61 -1.24 11.23
C SER A 311 -10.09 -0.89 11.18
N VAL A 312 -10.55 -0.04 12.10
CA VAL A 312 -11.92 0.42 12.22
C VAL A 312 -11.99 1.93 12.32
N LYS A 313 -13.10 2.51 11.88
CA LYS A 313 -13.34 3.95 11.95
C LYS A 313 -14.83 4.25 12.00
N VAL A 314 -15.28 5.05 12.96
CA VAL A 314 -16.63 5.60 12.93
C VAL A 314 -16.62 6.89 12.13
N LEU A 315 -17.45 6.95 11.09
CA LEU A 315 -17.63 8.17 10.32
C LEU A 315 -18.44 9.18 11.13
N PRO A 316 -18.08 10.47 11.12
CA PRO A 316 -18.95 11.49 11.66
C PRO A 316 -20.26 11.47 10.88
N SER A 317 -21.36 11.75 11.57
CA SER A 317 -22.66 11.97 10.93
C SER A 317 -22.45 12.92 9.76
N GLY A 318 -22.65 12.42 8.55
CA GLY A 318 -22.81 13.31 7.41
C GLY A 318 -23.94 14.26 7.76
N VAL A 319 -23.76 15.56 7.51
CA VAL A 319 -24.90 16.39 7.22
C VAL A 319 -25.50 15.73 5.99
N GLU A 320 -26.58 14.94 6.17
CA GLU A 320 -27.35 14.49 5.03
C GLU A 320 -27.60 15.73 4.19
N THR A 321 -27.28 15.65 2.90
CA THR A 321 -27.54 16.80 2.05
C THR A 321 -29.03 17.12 2.19
N PRO A 322 -29.42 18.40 2.33
CA PRO A 322 -30.81 18.77 2.49
C PRO A 322 -31.71 18.08 1.44
N ALA A 323 -31.20 17.94 0.22
CA ALA A 323 -31.84 17.20 -0.87
C ALA A 323 -32.15 15.73 -0.54
N TRP A 324 -31.22 14.97 0.05
CA TRP A 324 -31.46 13.57 0.41
C TRP A 324 -32.41 13.42 1.60
N LYS A 325 -32.33 14.34 2.57
CA LYS A 325 -33.24 14.37 3.71
C LYS A 325 -34.67 14.71 3.25
N GLN A 326 -34.82 15.75 2.42
CA GLN A 326 -36.10 16.14 1.82
C GLN A 326 -36.69 15.02 0.94
N PHE A 327 -35.86 14.27 0.20
CA PHE A 327 -36.29 13.10 -0.57
C PHE A 327 -36.90 12.01 0.33
N LYS A 328 -36.21 11.59 1.39
CA LYS A 328 -36.72 10.56 2.32
C LYS A 328 -37.96 11.00 3.07
N GLU A 329 -38.02 12.26 3.47
CA GLU A 329 -39.16 12.85 4.21
C GLU A 329 -40.35 13.16 3.29
N LYS A 330 -40.22 12.96 1.97
CA LYS A 330 -41.21 13.36 0.95
C LYS A 330 -41.61 14.84 1.09
N SER A 331 -40.62 15.67 1.39
CA SER A 331 -40.80 17.11 1.53
C SER A 331 -41.15 17.75 0.18
N ASP A 332 -41.99 18.79 0.21
CA ASP A 332 -42.34 19.60 -0.96
C ASP A 332 -41.12 20.34 -1.56
N GLU A 333 -40.03 20.47 -0.80
CA GLU A 333 -38.76 21.06 -1.24
C GLU A 333 -37.80 20.04 -1.88
N ASN A 334 -38.21 18.78 -2.01
CA ASN A 334 -37.37 17.73 -2.59
C ASN A 334 -37.00 18.03 -4.05
N VAL A 335 -35.70 18.11 -4.32
CA VAL A 335 -35.13 18.30 -5.66
C VAL A 335 -34.73 16.99 -6.36
N LEU A 336 -34.75 15.86 -5.66
CA LEU A 336 -34.38 14.56 -6.21
C LEU A 336 -35.61 13.88 -6.84
N LEU A 337 -35.45 13.43 -8.09
CA LEU A 337 -36.49 12.71 -8.82
C LEU A 337 -36.70 11.32 -8.23
N ASP A 338 -37.97 10.96 -8.04
CA ASP A 338 -38.38 9.63 -7.65
C ASP A 338 -38.46 8.72 -8.89
N PHE A 339 -37.44 7.87 -9.07
CA PHE A 339 -37.40 6.88 -10.15
C PHE A 339 -38.10 5.56 -9.78
N SER A 340 -38.75 5.47 -8.62
CA SER A 340 -39.49 4.26 -8.24
C SER A 340 -40.60 3.91 -9.23
N TYR A 341 -40.98 4.80 -10.15
CA TYR A 341 -41.96 4.57 -11.23
C TYR A 341 -41.34 4.30 -12.60
N ALA A 342 -40.01 4.24 -12.73
CA ALA A 342 -39.35 3.97 -13.99
C ALA A 342 -39.32 2.46 -14.30
N GLY A 343 -39.66 2.08 -15.54
CA GLY A 343 -39.72 0.69 -16.00
C GLY A 343 -41.12 0.07 -15.95
N TYR A 344 -41.33 -1.01 -16.71
CA TYR A 344 -42.60 -1.75 -16.67
C TYR A 344 -42.79 -2.32 -15.26
N MET A 345 -43.94 -2.04 -14.64
CA MET A 345 -44.22 -2.39 -13.24
C MET A 345 -43.09 -1.97 -12.29
N HIS A 346 -42.61 -0.73 -12.37
CA HIS A 346 -41.54 -0.22 -11.49
C HIS A 346 -40.20 -0.96 -11.63
N GLY A 347 -39.99 -1.66 -12.76
CA GLY A 347 -38.81 -2.49 -12.98
C GLY A 347 -38.88 -3.87 -12.31
N GLU A 348 -39.99 -4.22 -11.66
CA GLU A 348 -40.18 -5.52 -11.00
C GLU A 348 -40.40 -6.66 -12.00
N SER A 349 -40.73 -6.35 -13.25
CA SER A 349 -40.90 -7.35 -14.30
C SER A 349 -40.52 -6.79 -15.67
N ALA A 350 -40.04 -7.68 -16.54
CA ALA A 350 -39.95 -7.38 -17.96
C ALA A 350 -41.37 -7.17 -18.52
N PRO A 351 -41.57 -6.21 -19.45
CA PRO A 351 -42.83 -6.14 -20.20
C PRO A 351 -43.05 -7.46 -20.94
N ALA A 352 -44.31 -7.87 -21.07
CA ALA A 352 -44.68 -9.05 -21.84
C ALA A 352 -44.20 -8.93 -23.30
N GLU A 353 -43.99 -10.07 -23.96
CA GLU A 353 -43.58 -10.12 -25.37
C GLU A 353 -44.66 -9.54 -26.28
N MET A 354 -44.25 -9.04 -27.44
CA MET A 354 -45.12 -8.31 -28.38
C MET A 354 -46.39 -9.09 -28.77
N ASP A 355 -46.27 -10.40 -28.99
CA ASP A 355 -47.39 -11.27 -29.37
C ASP A 355 -48.48 -11.33 -28.29
N GLU A 356 -48.08 -11.24 -27.02
CA GLU A 356 -49.01 -11.28 -25.89
C GLU A 356 -49.81 -9.97 -25.78
N TRP A 357 -49.19 -8.83 -26.11
CA TRP A 357 -49.87 -7.54 -26.18
C TRP A 357 -50.87 -7.48 -27.34
N ILE A 358 -50.50 -8.03 -28.50
CA ILE A 358 -51.40 -8.14 -29.66
C ILE A 358 -52.61 -9.02 -29.28
N ALA A 359 -52.38 -10.16 -28.61
CA ALA A 359 -53.45 -11.04 -28.14
C ALA A 359 -54.38 -10.36 -27.12
N LYS A 360 -53.85 -9.43 -26.31
CA LYS A 360 -54.63 -8.58 -25.39
C LYS A 360 -55.33 -7.41 -26.08
N GLY A 361 -55.25 -7.30 -27.41
CA GLY A 361 -55.98 -6.31 -28.21
C GLY A 361 -55.24 -4.98 -28.41
N TYR A 362 -53.97 -4.89 -28.05
CA TYR A 362 -53.17 -3.68 -28.27
C TYR A 362 -52.75 -3.57 -29.75
N LYS A 363 -52.85 -2.36 -30.30
CA LYS A 363 -52.39 -2.07 -31.67
C LYS A 363 -50.90 -1.71 -31.65
N VAL A 364 -50.12 -2.44 -32.43
CA VAL A 364 -48.67 -2.22 -32.58
C VAL A 364 -48.40 -1.25 -33.72
N TYR A 365 -47.56 -0.24 -33.45
CA TYR A 365 -47.10 0.74 -34.44
C TYR A 365 -45.58 0.62 -34.59
N ASP A 366 -45.15 0.14 -35.76
CA ASP A 366 -43.74 0.00 -36.09
C ASP A 366 -43.19 1.32 -36.63
N VAL A 367 -42.42 2.03 -35.81
CA VAL A 367 -41.85 3.36 -36.11
C VAL A 367 -40.95 3.36 -37.36
N THR A 368 -40.36 2.22 -37.73
CA THR A 368 -39.50 2.13 -38.93
C THR A 368 -40.30 2.35 -40.22
N LYS A 369 -41.58 1.97 -40.22
CA LYS A 369 -42.51 2.23 -41.33
C LYS A 369 -42.86 3.70 -41.50
N TYR A 370 -42.52 4.53 -40.51
CA TYR A 370 -42.72 5.98 -40.50
C TYR A 370 -41.41 6.76 -40.69
N GLY A 371 -40.32 6.04 -41.00
CA GLY A 371 -39.02 6.61 -41.35
C GLY A 371 -38.01 6.63 -40.21
N ALA A 372 -38.25 5.92 -39.10
CA ALA A 372 -37.23 5.76 -38.07
C ALA A 372 -36.12 4.83 -38.56
N ILE A 373 -34.86 5.22 -38.42
CA ILE A 373 -33.71 4.41 -38.83
C ILE A 373 -32.80 4.18 -37.62
N PRO A 374 -32.63 2.93 -37.18
CA PRO A 374 -31.85 2.67 -35.98
C PRO A 374 -30.38 3.02 -36.18
N ASN A 375 -29.79 3.68 -35.19
CA ASN A 375 -28.35 3.93 -35.06
C ASN A 375 -27.71 4.74 -36.19
N ASP A 376 -28.46 5.58 -36.89
CA ASP A 376 -27.93 6.45 -37.95
C ASP A 376 -27.36 7.78 -37.43
N GLY A 377 -27.46 8.01 -36.11
CA GLY A 377 -26.99 9.24 -35.45
C GLY A 377 -27.88 10.46 -35.69
N GLN A 378 -29.05 10.28 -36.31
CA GLN A 378 -30.05 11.33 -36.55
C GLN A 378 -31.27 11.13 -35.65
N PRO A 379 -32.02 12.20 -35.35
CA PRO A 379 -33.19 12.11 -34.48
C PRO A 379 -34.41 11.53 -35.23
N ASP A 380 -34.91 10.37 -34.79
CA ASP A 380 -36.15 9.74 -35.29
C ASP A 380 -37.46 10.46 -34.88
N ARG A 381 -37.34 11.69 -34.37
CA ARG A 381 -38.47 12.46 -33.82
C ARG A 381 -39.61 12.62 -34.83
N GLU A 382 -39.29 12.81 -36.10
CA GLU A 382 -40.32 12.98 -37.14
C GLU A 382 -41.14 11.71 -37.36
N ALA A 383 -40.49 10.54 -37.32
CA ALA A 383 -41.16 9.25 -37.42
C ALA A 383 -42.12 9.03 -36.24
N PHE A 384 -41.67 9.35 -35.02
CA PHE A 384 -42.54 9.32 -33.83
C PHE A 384 -43.74 10.27 -33.94
N MET A 385 -43.55 11.48 -34.45
CA MET A 385 -44.66 12.42 -34.64
C MET A 385 -45.69 11.92 -35.67
N LYS A 386 -45.25 11.23 -36.72
CA LYS A 386 -46.15 10.60 -37.72
C LYS A 386 -46.96 9.47 -37.10
N VAL A 387 -46.34 8.62 -36.28
CA VAL A 387 -47.04 7.58 -35.52
C VAL A 387 -48.08 8.18 -34.57
N LEU A 388 -47.71 9.21 -33.81
CA LEU A 388 -48.62 9.90 -32.90
C LEU A 388 -49.80 10.54 -33.64
N ALA A 389 -49.59 11.10 -34.83
CA ALA A 389 -50.66 11.63 -35.65
C ALA A 389 -51.65 10.53 -36.09
N GLU A 390 -51.16 9.33 -36.44
CA GLU A 390 -52.02 8.19 -36.77
C GLU A 390 -52.80 7.67 -35.55
N ILE A 391 -52.16 7.63 -34.37
CA ILE A 391 -52.82 7.22 -33.12
C ILE A 391 -53.90 8.23 -32.69
N ALA A 392 -53.58 9.53 -32.73
CA ALA A 392 -54.42 10.58 -32.18
C ALA A 392 -55.53 11.06 -33.14
N GLY A 393 -55.46 10.69 -34.43
CA GLY A 393 -56.43 11.00 -35.49
C GLY A 393 -56.44 12.46 -35.94
N LYS A 394 -56.49 13.44 -35.03
CA LYS A 394 -56.38 14.88 -35.29
C LYS A 394 -55.24 15.51 -34.49
N PRO A 395 -54.48 16.49 -35.04
CA PRO A 395 -53.31 17.09 -34.40
C PRO A 395 -53.59 17.80 -33.05
N GLU A 396 -54.83 18.28 -32.86
CA GLU A 396 -55.24 19.05 -31.68
C GLU A 396 -55.33 18.21 -30.39
N ASN A 397 -55.35 16.88 -30.50
CA ASN A 397 -55.36 15.96 -29.35
C ASN A 397 -53.98 15.79 -28.70
N ILE A 398 -52.91 16.24 -29.37
CA ILE A 398 -51.56 16.26 -28.82
C ILE A 398 -51.42 17.53 -27.97
N LYS A 399 -51.98 17.53 -26.76
CA LYS A 399 -51.80 18.64 -25.81
C LYS A 399 -50.33 18.81 -25.48
N LYS A 400 -49.76 19.94 -25.89
CA LYS A 400 -48.43 20.41 -25.47
C LYS A 400 -48.50 20.78 -23.98
N ARG A 401 -48.29 19.82 -23.09
CA ARG A 401 -47.85 20.10 -21.71
C ARG A 401 -46.37 19.75 -21.61
N ILE A 402 -45.55 20.73 -21.96
CA ILE A 402 -44.21 20.85 -21.42
C ILE A 402 -44.13 22.27 -20.86
N THR A 403 -44.30 22.37 -19.56
CA THR A 403 -43.75 23.46 -18.76
C THR A 403 -43.15 22.78 -17.54
N ALA A 404 -41.83 22.96 -17.46
CA ALA A 404 -40.84 22.67 -16.43
C ALA A 404 -41.27 21.80 -15.24
#